data_AF-A0A838FWU0-F1
#
_entry.id   AF-A0A838FWU0-F1
#
_cell.length_a   1.000
_cell.length_b   1.000
_cell.length_c   1.000
_cell.angle_alpha   90.00
_cell.angle_beta   90.00
_cell.angle_gamma   90.00
#
_symmetry.space_group_name_H-M   'P 1'
#
loop_
_entity.id
_entity.type
_entity.pdbx_description
1 polymer ?
#
loop_
_entity_poly.entity_id
_entity_poly.type
_entity_poly.pdbx_seq_one_letter_code
_entity_poly.pdbx_strand_id
1 'polypeptide(L)'
;MDATGVCACLGMKMGGPELGAWTAASLVPLFGMWAVMMVAMMLPSAAPMILTFAAVARNRRRAARPYVPVAVFAAGYVVIWCVFSIAAAVGQWILHREALLSPMMASSSAIFGGVLLLAAGVFQFTPLKRSCLTHCRAPLEFIMTRWREGARGAFRMGVEHGIFCAGCCWALMSLLFVAGVM
;
A
#
# COMPACT_ATOMS: atom_id res chain seq x y z
N MET A 1 -54.11 19.06 1.58
CA MET A 1 -53.01 18.87 0.60
C MET A 1 -51.91 18.18 1.35
N ASP A 2 -52.03 16.86 1.43
CA ASP A 2 -51.16 15.97 2.19
C ASP A 2 -49.95 15.62 1.33
N ALA A 3 -48.75 15.96 1.83
CA ALA A 3 -47.48 15.59 1.23
C ALA A 3 -46.56 14.98 2.30
N THR A 4 -46.99 13.87 2.89
CA THR A 4 -46.14 12.99 3.71
C THR A 4 -45.96 11.65 3.02
N GLY A 5 -45.46 11.71 1.78
CA GLY A 5 -44.94 10.58 1.03
C GLY A 5 -43.42 10.68 0.90
N VAL A 6 -42.68 10.56 2.01
CA VAL A 6 -41.22 10.36 1.96
C VAL A 6 -40.84 9.19 2.85
N CYS A 7 -40.84 8.02 2.21
CA CYS A 7 -39.99 6.85 2.44
C CYS A 7 -39.27 6.76 3.80
N ALA A 8 -39.78 5.86 4.65
CA ALA A 8 -39.12 5.29 5.82
C ALA A 8 -37.88 4.41 5.50
N CYS A 9 -37.17 4.69 4.39
CA CYS A 9 -36.01 3.92 3.94
C CYS A 9 -34.66 4.45 4.47
N LEU A 10 -34.66 5.54 5.25
CA LEU A 10 -33.47 6.12 5.89
C LEU A 10 -33.10 5.45 7.23
N GLY A 11 -33.73 4.31 7.56
CA GLY A 11 -33.48 3.51 8.76
C GLY A 11 -32.33 2.51 8.64
N MET A 12 -31.55 2.51 7.55
CA MET A 12 -30.25 1.84 7.59
C MET A 12 -29.31 2.70 8.42
N LYS A 13 -29.26 2.41 9.73
CA LYS A 13 -28.06 2.60 10.52
C LYS A 13 -26.91 2.00 9.69
N MET A 14 -26.12 2.86 9.04
CA MET A 14 -24.77 2.47 8.69
C MET A 14 -24.12 2.16 10.03
N GLY A 15 -24.10 0.86 10.36
CA GLY A 15 -23.35 0.33 11.48
C GLY A 15 -21.88 0.56 11.17
N GLY A 16 -21.42 1.79 11.37
CA GLY A 16 -20.04 2.02 11.75
C GLY A 16 -19.77 1.11 12.95
N PRO A 17 -18.56 0.53 13.04
CA PRO A 17 -18.21 -0.36 14.15
C PRO A 17 -18.64 0.32 15.45
N GLU A 18 -19.39 -0.43 16.27
CA GLU A 18 -19.84 0.08 17.55
C GLU A 18 -18.66 0.76 18.25
N LEU A 19 -18.90 1.94 18.82
CA LEU A 19 -17.95 2.73 19.62
C LEU A 19 -17.54 1.99 20.92
N GLY A 20 -17.55 0.66 20.91
CA GLY A 20 -16.89 -0.19 21.88
C GLY A 20 -15.39 0.07 21.80
N ALA A 21 -14.77 0.17 22.97
CA ALA A 21 -13.37 0.48 23.18
C ALA A 21 -12.46 -0.05 22.05
N TRP A 22 -11.60 0.83 21.50
CA TRP A 22 -10.56 0.47 20.54
C TRP A 22 -9.57 -0.52 21.18
N THR A 23 -9.97 -1.78 21.20
CA THR A 23 -9.23 -2.92 21.72
C THR A 23 -8.26 -3.42 20.66
N ALA A 24 -7.25 -4.19 21.06
CA ALA A 24 -6.29 -4.78 20.13
C ALA A 24 -6.98 -5.66 19.06
N ALA A 25 -8.20 -6.15 19.32
CA ALA A 25 -9.01 -6.90 18.36
C ALA A 25 -9.36 -6.10 17.08
N SER A 26 -9.39 -4.76 17.16
CA SER A 26 -9.61 -3.89 16.00
C SER A 26 -8.44 -3.86 15.01
N LEU A 27 -7.24 -4.31 15.40
CA LEU A 27 -6.07 -4.31 14.51
C LEU A 27 -6.22 -5.26 13.32
N VAL A 28 -6.91 -6.39 13.50
CA VAL A 28 -7.10 -7.39 12.42
C VAL A 28 -7.93 -6.82 11.26
N PRO A 29 -9.15 -6.27 11.49
CA PRO A 29 -9.91 -5.66 10.41
C PRO A 29 -9.22 -4.42 9.82
N LEU A 30 -8.54 -3.60 10.64
CA LEU A 30 -7.74 -2.47 10.15
C LEU A 30 -6.61 -2.92 9.22
N PHE A 31 -5.87 -3.95 9.62
CA PHE A 31 -4.85 -4.55 8.78
C PHE A 31 -5.44 -5.08 7.47
N GLY A 32 -6.57 -5.78 7.53
CA GLY A 32 -7.25 -6.30 6.33
C GLY A 32 -7.62 -5.18 5.35
N MET A 33 -8.22 -4.10 5.85
CA MET A 33 -8.56 -2.91 5.07
C MET A 33 -7.33 -2.31 4.39
N TRP A 34 -6.27 -2.03 5.16
CA TRP A 34 -5.02 -1.47 4.65
C TRP A 34 -4.34 -2.41 3.64
N ALA A 35 -4.26 -3.70 3.95
CA ALA A 35 -3.62 -4.68 3.08
C ALA A 35 -4.31 -4.76 1.72
N VAL A 36 -5.65 -4.86 1.69
CA VAL A 36 -6.42 -4.91 0.45
C VAL A 36 -6.24 -3.62 -0.35
N MET A 37 -6.41 -2.47 0.29
CA MET A 37 -6.25 -1.16 -0.35
C MET A 37 -4.85 -0.98 -0.96
N MET A 38 -3.81 -1.28 -0.18
CA MET A 38 -2.43 -1.09 -0.59
C MET A 38 -2.03 -2.05 -1.70
N VAL A 39 -2.40 -3.32 -1.60
CA VAL A 39 -2.15 -4.29 -2.68
C VAL A 39 -2.90 -3.89 -3.94
N ALA A 40 -4.16 -3.47 -3.83
CA ALA A 40 -4.97 -3.08 -4.99
C ALA A 40 -4.39 -1.86 -5.73
N MET A 41 -3.93 -0.84 -5.02
CA MET A 41 -3.39 0.38 -5.63
C MET A 41 -1.94 0.23 -6.10
N MET A 42 -1.13 -0.55 -5.38
CA MET A 42 0.31 -0.60 -5.62
C MET A 42 0.73 -1.71 -6.58
N LEU A 43 -0.06 -2.78 -6.73
CA LEU A 43 0.23 -3.83 -7.71
C LEU A 43 0.22 -3.30 -9.18
N PRO A 44 -0.70 -2.39 -9.58
CA PRO A 44 -0.63 -1.71 -10.88
C PRO A 44 0.69 -0.95 -11.11
N SER A 45 1.26 -0.33 -10.07
CA SER A 45 2.53 0.40 -10.21
C SER A 45 3.72 -0.52 -10.53
N ALA A 46 3.64 -1.80 -10.13
CA ALA A 46 4.63 -2.83 -10.44
C ALA A 46 4.37 -3.54 -11.78
N ALA A 47 3.29 -3.22 -12.49
CA ALA A 47 2.94 -3.83 -13.77
C ALA A 47 4.08 -3.84 -14.81
N PRO A 48 4.80 -2.75 -15.10
CA PRO A 48 5.89 -2.77 -16.08
C PRO A 48 7.01 -3.74 -15.68
N MET A 49 7.33 -3.83 -14.38
CA MET A 49 8.32 -4.76 -13.86
C MET A 49 7.84 -6.22 -13.94
N ILE A 50 6.60 -6.48 -13.55
CA ILE A 50 5.96 -7.81 -13.62
C ILE A 50 5.89 -8.31 -15.06
N LEU A 51 5.51 -7.45 -16.02
CA LEU A 51 5.45 -7.79 -17.44
C LEU A 51 6.84 -8.08 -18.03
N THR A 52 7.85 -7.29 -17.64
CA THR A 52 9.24 -7.53 -18.07
C THR A 52 9.76 -8.86 -17.51
N PHE A 53 9.51 -9.14 -16.23
CA PHE A 53 9.84 -10.42 -15.61
C PHE A 53 9.13 -11.60 -16.30
N ALA A 54 7.84 -11.43 -16.61
CA ALA A 54 7.06 -12.42 -17.35
C ALA A 54 7.62 -12.67 -18.76
N ALA A 55 8.04 -11.63 -19.48
CA ALA A 55 8.67 -11.76 -20.80
C ALA A 55 9.97 -12.56 -20.74
N VAL A 56 10.84 -12.26 -19.76
CA VAL A 56 12.10 -12.99 -19.55
C VAL A 56 11.84 -14.45 -19.17
N ALA A 57 10.89 -14.70 -18.25
CA ALA A 57 10.50 -16.04 -17.86
C ALA A 57 9.94 -16.85 -19.04
N ARG A 58 9.11 -16.24 -19.90
CA ARG A 58 8.59 -16.86 -21.13
C ARG A 58 9.72 -17.19 -22.12
N ASN A 59 10.68 -16.28 -22.30
CA ASN A 59 11.81 -16.52 -23.20
C ASN A 59 12.70 -17.68 -22.69
N ARG A 60 12.96 -17.74 -21.39
CA ARG A 60 13.69 -18.85 -20.77
C ARG A 60 12.96 -20.18 -20.89
N ARG A 61 11.64 -20.19 -20.72
CA ARG A 61 10.80 -21.39 -20.94
C ARG A 61 10.89 -21.88 -22.38
N ARG A 62 10.89 -20.99 -23.38
CA ARG A 62 11.09 -21.34 -24.80
C ARG A 62 12.47 -21.93 -25.06
N ALA A 63 13.49 -21.43 -24.37
CA ALA A 63 14.87 -21.92 -24.45
C ALA A 63 15.13 -23.18 -23.59
N ALA A 64 14.09 -23.87 -23.09
CA ALA A 64 14.18 -25.02 -22.19
C ALA A 64 15.06 -24.78 -20.93
N ARG A 65 15.20 -23.52 -20.50
CA ARG A 65 15.94 -23.16 -19.28
C ARG A 65 15.01 -23.14 -18.07
N PRO A 66 15.54 -23.35 -16.85
CA PRO A 66 14.76 -23.18 -15.63
C PRO A 66 14.05 -21.83 -15.60
N TYR A 67 12.74 -21.87 -15.36
CA TYR A 67 11.89 -20.68 -15.26
C TYR A 67 11.15 -20.69 -13.91
N VAL A 68 10.75 -19.50 -13.46
CA VAL A 68 10.05 -19.33 -12.19
C VAL A 68 8.70 -18.66 -12.44
N PRO A 69 7.61 -19.08 -11.77
CA PRO A 69 6.32 -18.42 -11.91
C PRO A 69 6.41 -16.95 -11.49
N VAL A 70 5.77 -16.08 -12.27
CA VAL A 70 5.66 -14.63 -11.98
C VAL A 70 4.99 -14.38 -10.62
N ALA A 71 4.09 -15.27 -10.21
CA ALA A 71 3.44 -15.23 -8.91
C ALA A 71 4.44 -15.22 -7.73
N VAL A 72 5.61 -15.86 -7.86
CA VAL A 72 6.62 -15.87 -6.80
C VAL A 72 7.27 -14.51 -6.63
N PHE A 73 7.50 -13.79 -7.73
CA PHE A 73 7.95 -12.40 -7.69
C PHE A 73 6.88 -11.49 -7.08
N ALA A 74 5.64 -11.62 -7.53
CA ALA A 74 4.51 -10.83 -7.02
C ALA A 74 4.29 -11.07 -5.51
N ALA A 75 4.45 -12.31 -5.03
CA ALA A 75 4.35 -12.63 -3.61
C ALA A 75 5.40 -11.88 -2.77
N GLY A 76 6.65 -11.80 -3.24
CA GLY A 76 7.70 -11.03 -2.56
C GLY A 76 7.38 -9.54 -2.47
N TYR A 77 6.79 -8.98 -3.53
CA TYR A 77 6.33 -7.59 -3.55
C TYR A 77 5.17 -7.35 -2.57
N VAL A 78 4.17 -8.23 -2.57
CA VAL A 78 3.00 -8.15 -1.67
C VAL A 78 3.42 -8.24 -0.20
N VAL A 79 4.41 -9.05 0.15
CA VAL A 79 4.92 -9.15 1.53
C VAL A 79 5.37 -7.78 2.07
N ILE A 80 6.06 -6.97 1.27
CA ILE A 80 6.48 -5.63 1.69
C ILE A 80 5.27 -4.72 1.94
N TRP A 81 4.23 -4.81 1.11
CA TRP A 81 2.99 -4.07 1.31
C TRP A 81 2.18 -4.55 2.51
N CYS A 82 2.21 -5.85 2.82
CA CYS A 82 1.63 -6.36 4.06
C CYS A 82 2.37 -5.80 5.28
N VAL A 83 3.71 -5.75 5.27
CA VAL A 83 4.49 -5.13 6.34
C VAL A 83 4.15 -3.65 6.49
N PHE A 84 4.04 -2.91 5.38
CA PHE A 84 3.60 -1.52 5.41
C PHE A 84 2.19 -1.39 6.01
N SER A 85 1.27 -2.28 5.62
CA SER A 85 -0.12 -2.26 6.09
C SER A 85 -0.24 -2.55 7.59
N ILE A 86 0.64 -3.39 8.14
CA ILE A 86 0.74 -3.58 9.60
C ILE A 86 1.16 -2.28 10.27
N ALA A 87 2.23 -1.64 9.79
CA ALA A 87 2.69 -0.36 10.33
C ALA A 87 1.58 0.70 10.23
N ALA A 88 0.83 0.70 9.14
CA ALA A 88 -0.26 1.64 8.93
C ALA A 88 -1.46 1.39 9.85
N ALA A 89 -1.87 0.13 10.01
CA ALA A 89 -2.94 -0.26 10.94
C ALA A 89 -2.58 0.07 12.39
N VAL A 90 -1.34 -0.17 12.81
CA VAL A 90 -0.85 0.22 14.14
C VAL A 90 -0.82 1.73 14.29
N GLY A 91 -0.31 2.47 13.30
CA GLY A 91 -0.31 3.93 13.30
C GLY A 91 -1.72 4.52 13.44
N GLN A 92 -2.68 3.99 12.68
CA GLN A 92 -4.09 4.39 12.78
C GLN A 92 -4.70 4.06 14.14
N TRP A 93 -4.40 2.88 14.70
CA TRP A 93 -4.87 2.47 16.02
C TRP A 93 -4.34 3.40 17.12
N ILE A 94 -3.06 3.80 17.06
CA ILE A 94 -2.45 4.75 18.01
C ILE A 94 -3.10 6.14 17.87
N LEU A 95 -3.24 6.65 16.64
CA LEU A 95 -3.84 7.97 16.40
C LEU A 95 -5.29 8.07 16.88
N HIS A 96 -6.06 6.99 16.74
CA HIS A 96 -7.43 6.93 17.29
C HIS A 96 -7.44 6.91 18.82
N ARG A 97 -6.47 6.25 19.48
CA ARG A 97 -6.37 6.28 20.94
C ARG A 97 -6.09 7.68 21.49
N GLU A 98 -5.26 8.46 20.80
CA GLU A 98 -4.91 9.83 21.19
C GLU A 98 -5.98 10.87 20.78
N ALA A 99 -7.15 10.44 20.30
CA ALA A 99 -8.25 11.29 19.80
C ALA A 99 -7.85 12.27 18.67
N LEU A 100 -6.74 12.01 17.98
CA LEU A 100 -6.25 12.85 16.87
C LEU A 100 -7.02 12.59 15.56
N LEU A 101 -7.78 11.49 15.49
CA LEU A 101 -8.67 11.15 14.37
C LEU A 101 -10.13 11.30 14.79
N SER A 102 -10.89 12.04 13.99
CA SER A 102 -12.33 12.25 14.17
C SER A 102 -13.11 10.95 13.96
N PRO A 103 -14.37 10.86 14.41
CA PRO A 103 -15.25 9.71 14.13
C PRO A 103 -15.41 9.41 12.63
N MET A 104 -15.10 10.39 11.77
CA MET A 104 -15.12 10.26 10.31
C MET A 104 -13.75 9.86 9.71
N MET A 105 -12.82 9.38 10.56
CA MET A 105 -11.47 8.95 10.17
C MET A 105 -10.61 10.03 9.49
N ALA A 106 -11.03 11.29 9.57
CA ALA A 106 -10.26 12.46 9.17
C ALA A 106 -9.46 13.02 10.35
N SER A 107 -8.25 13.54 10.11
CA SER A 107 -7.44 14.22 11.14
C SER A 107 -8.24 15.36 11.76
N SER A 108 -8.50 15.27 13.08
CA SER A 108 -9.17 16.33 13.84
C SER A 108 -8.28 17.59 13.96
N SER A 109 -6.97 17.43 13.74
CA SER A 109 -5.97 18.51 13.82
C SER A 109 -5.51 18.93 12.42
N ALA A 110 -5.85 20.16 12.02
CA ALA A 110 -5.35 20.78 10.80
C ALA A 110 -3.81 20.96 10.83
N ILE A 111 -3.23 21.13 12.02
CA ILE A 111 -1.78 21.26 12.21
C ILE A 111 -1.08 19.94 11.88
N PHE A 112 -1.59 18.80 12.37
CA PHE A 112 -1.02 17.49 12.06
C PHE A 112 -1.06 17.19 10.56
N GLY A 113 -2.21 17.45 9.92
CA GLY A 113 -2.35 17.30 8.47
C GLY A 113 -1.42 18.21 7.68
N GLY A 114 -1.28 19.48 8.08
CA GLY A 114 -0.39 20.45 7.46
C GLY A 114 1.08 20.07 7.58
N VAL A 115 1.53 19.61 8.75
CA VAL A 115 2.90 19.12 8.95
C VAL A 115 3.18 17.91 8.08
N LEU A 116 2.26 16.95 8.00
CA LEU A 116 2.44 15.76 7.18
C LEU A 116 2.47 16.09 5.68
N LEU A 117 1.62 17.02 5.23
CA LEU A 117 1.63 17.53 3.86
C LEU A 117 2.95 18.23 3.52
N LEU A 118 3.45 19.10 4.40
CA LEU A 118 4.74 19.76 4.20
C LEU A 118 5.89 18.76 4.19
N ALA A 119 5.90 17.81 5.12
CA ALA A 119 6.91 16.77 5.19
C ALA A 119 6.91 15.90 3.92
N ALA A 120 5.72 15.47 3.45
CA ALA A 120 5.58 14.75 2.21
C ALA A 120 6.05 15.59 1.02
N GLY A 121 5.68 16.87 0.96
CA GLY A 121 6.12 17.83 -0.06
C GLY A 121 7.65 17.95 -0.11
N VAL A 122 8.30 18.17 1.03
CA VAL A 122 9.77 18.21 1.14
C VAL A 122 10.38 16.88 0.69
N PHE A 123 9.81 15.76 1.13
CA PHE A 123 10.25 14.42 0.74
C PHE A 123 10.22 14.23 -0.78
N GLN A 124 9.24 14.80 -1.50
CA GLN A 124 9.16 14.74 -2.96
C GLN A 124 10.42 15.30 -3.66
N PHE A 125 11.10 16.28 -3.05
CA PHE A 125 12.28 16.93 -3.63
C PHE A 125 13.61 16.30 -3.20
N THR A 126 13.60 15.37 -2.25
CA THR A 126 14.82 14.77 -1.70
C THR A 126 15.59 13.93 -2.73
N PRO A 127 16.94 13.91 -2.66
CA PRO A 127 17.75 13.04 -3.50
C PRO A 127 17.49 11.56 -3.23
N LEU A 128 17.11 11.21 -1.99
CA LEU A 128 16.74 9.86 -1.59
C LEU A 128 15.58 9.33 -2.44
N LYS A 129 14.49 10.10 -2.56
CA LYS A 129 13.35 9.72 -3.40
C LYS A 129 13.77 9.55 -4.86
N ARG A 130 14.56 10.48 -5.41
CA ARG A 130 15.01 10.41 -6.82
C ARG A 130 15.83 9.15 -7.09
N SER A 131 16.75 8.80 -6.19
CA SER A 131 17.56 7.59 -6.30
C SER A 131 16.69 6.32 -6.26
N CYS A 132 15.79 6.22 -5.28
CA CYS A 132 14.87 5.08 -5.21
C CYS A 132 13.97 4.99 -6.46
N LEU A 133 13.49 6.12 -6.99
CA LEU A 133 12.59 6.16 -8.14
C LEU A 133 13.27 5.69 -9.44
N THR A 134 14.57 5.96 -9.60
CA THR A 134 15.35 5.44 -10.72
C THR A 134 15.37 3.92 -10.70
N HIS A 135 15.64 3.31 -9.54
CA HIS A 135 15.62 1.85 -9.39
C HIS A 135 14.21 1.25 -9.54
N CYS A 136 13.18 1.95 -9.04
CA CYS A 136 11.80 1.48 -9.15
C CYS A 136 11.28 1.50 -10.61
N ARG A 137 11.76 2.41 -11.46
CA ARG A 137 11.29 2.57 -12.86
C ARG A 137 12.21 1.99 -13.93
N ALA A 138 13.33 1.39 -13.57
CA ALA A 138 14.29 0.80 -14.51
C ALA A 138 14.19 -0.75 -14.51
N PRO A 139 13.11 -1.35 -15.05
CA PRO A 139 12.87 -2.79 -14.95
C PRO A 139 13.93 -3.63 -15.67
N LEU A 140 14.42 -3.16 -16.83
CA LEU A 140 15.45 -3.86 -17.60
C LEU A 140 16.80 -3.85 -16.88
N GLU A 141 17.22 -2.70 -16.34
CA GLU A 141 18.46 -2.58 -15.58
C GLU A 141 18.42 -3.46 -14.32
N PHE A 142 17.28 -3.44 -13.61
CA PHE A 142 17.08 -4.28 -12.43
C PHE A 142 17.20 -5.77 -12.79
N ILE A 143 16.49 -6.23 -13.82
CA ILE A 143 16.55 -7.63 -14.23
C ILE A 143 17.96 -8.02 -14.67
N MET A 144 18.63 -7.21 -15.49
CA MET A 144 19.96 -7.54 -16.02
C MET A 144 21.04 -7.59 -14.92
N THR A 145 20.93 -6.74 -13.89
CA THR A 145 21.95 -6.64 -12.83
C THR A 145 21.64 -7.49 -11.59
N ARG A 146 20.37 -7.81 -11.34
CA ARG A 146 19.90 -8.50 -10.12
C ARG A 146 19.22 -9.83 -10.40
N TRP A 147 19.27 -10.36 -11.63
CA TRP A 147 18.63 -11.64 -11.93
C TRP A 147 19.13 -12.73 -10.99
N ARG A 148 18.19 -13.37 -10.29
CA ARG A 148 18.46 -14.52 -9.43
C ARG A 148 17.60 -15.69 -9.88
N GLU A 149 18.25 -16.82 -10.13
CA GLU A 149 17.58 -18.05 -10.53
C GLU A 149 16.85 -18.72 -9.35
N GLY A 150 15.84 -19.53 -9.68
CA GLY A 150 15.04 -20.28 -8.71
C GLY A 150 13.96 -19.45 -8.00
N ALA A 151 13.02 -20.17 -7.35
CA ALA A 151 11.90 -19.57 -6.63
C ALA A 151 12.36 -18.58 -5.54
N ARG A 152 13.40 -18.94 -4.79
CA ARG A 152 13.98 -18.09 -3.73
C ARG A 152 14.60 -16.80 -4.30
N GLY A 153 15.21 -16.91 -5.48
CA GLY A 153 15.75 -15.77 -6.22
C GLY A 153 14.66 -14.80 -6.68
N ALA A 154 13.60 -15.33 -7.30
CA ALA A 154 12.44 -14.55 -7.73
C ALA A 154 11.72 -13.85 -6.58
N PHE A 155 11.53 -14.55 -5.46
CA PHE A 155 10.94 -13.97 -4.26
C PHE A 155 11.79 -12.81 -3.73
N ARG A 156 13.11 -13.00 -3.62
CA ARG A 156 14.04 -11.94 -3.17
C ARG A 156 14.03 -10.74 -4.12
N MET A 157 13.95 -10.95 -5.43
CA MET A 157 13.80 -9.87 -6.41
C MET A 157 12.50 -9.09 -6.19
N GLY A 158 11.39 -9.78 -5.91
CA GLY A 158 10.11 -9.15 -5.58
C GLY A 158 10.17 -8.31 -4.31
N VAL A 159 10.81 -8.82 -3.25
CA VAL A 159 11.04 -8.10 -1.98
C VAL A 159 11.91 -6.87 -2.21
N GLU A 160 13.03 -6.99 -2.94
CA GLU A 160 13.93 -5.87 -3.23
C GLU A 160 13.21 -4.77 -4.01
N HIS A 161 12.42 -5.14 -5.03
CA HIS A 161 11.58 -4.19 -5.77
C HIS A 161 10.51 -3.54 -4.87
N GLY A 162 9.87 -4.32 -3.99
CA GLY A 162 8.91 -3.83 -3.01
C GLY A 162 9.52 -2.79 -2.06
N ILE A 163 10.74 -3.03 -1.56
CA ILE A 163 11.46 -2.09 -0.69
C ILE A 163 11.75 -0.78 -1.41
N PHE A 164 12.23 -0.83 -2.66
CA PHE A 164 12.44 0.38 -3.45
C PHE A 164 11.12 1.12 -3.68
N CYS A 165 10.05 0.41 -4.05
CA CYS A 165 8.74 1.00 -4.30
C CYS A 165 8.20 1.70 -3.04
N ALA A 166 8.14 0.98 -1.91
CA ALA A 166 7.73 1.53 -0.62
C ALA A 166 8.61 2.71 -0.21
N GLY A 167 9.94 2.61 -0.36
CA GLY A 167 10.88 3.70 -0.07
C GLY A 167 10.67 4.95 -0.94
N CYS A 168 10.13 4.83 -2.15
CA CYS A 168 9.82 5.97 -3.01
C CYS A 168 8.54 6.71 -2.61
N CYS A 169 7.55 6.00 -2.07
CA CYS A 169 6.20 6.53 -1.91
C CYS A 169 5.69 6.52 -0.47
N TRP A 170 6.44 5.98 0.51
CA TRP A 170 5.99 5.90 1.90
C TRP A 170 5.48 7.22 2.47
N ALA A 171 6.14 8.34 2.16
CA ALA A 171 5.71 9.66 2.63
C ALA A 171 4.37 10.08 2.00
N LEU A 172 4.13 9.76 0.73
CA LEU A 172 2.82 9.99 0.10
C LEU A 172 1.76 9.06 0.68
N MET A 173 2.14 7.81 0.97
CA MET A 173 1.23 6.84 1.59
C MET A 173 0.83 7.29 3.01
N SER A 174 1.70 8.00 3.72
CA SER A 174 1.35 8.58 5.02
C SER A 174 0.24 9.65 4.91
N LEU A 175 0.06 10.29 3.76
CA LEU A 175 -1.02 11.27 3.57
C LEU A 175 -2.41 10.64 3.61
N LEU A 176 -2.54 9.32 3.41
CA LEU A 176 -3.83 8.63 3.58
C LEU A 176 -4.35 8.72 5.02
N PHE A 177 -3.49 8.90 6.03
CA PHE A 177 -3.93 9.18 7.41
C PHE A 177 -4.61 10.54 7.56
N VAL A 178 -4.34 11.49 6.67
CA VAL A 178 -4.86 12.86 6.72
C VAL A 178 -6.16 12.97 5.93
N ALA A 179 -6.19 12.38 4.72
CA ALA A 179 -7.33 12.44 3.83
C ALA A 179 -8.54 11.63 4.32
N GLY A 180 -8.32 10.73 5.28
CA GLY A 180 -9.31 9.76 5.72
C GLY A 180 -9.44 8.63 4.72
N VAL A 181 -9.29 7.40 5.21
CA VAL A 181 -9.59 6.21 4.43
C VAL A 181 -11.12 6.08 4.43
N MET A 182 -11.74 6.42 3.29
CA MET A 182 -13.20 6.44 3.12
C MET A 182 -13.81 5.06 3.29
#